data_AF-A0A843BJK6-F1
#
_entry.id   AF-A0A843BJK6-F1
#
_cell.length_a   1.000
_cell.length_b   1.000
_cell.length_c   1.000
_cell.angle_alpha   90.00
_cell.angle_beta   90.00
_cell.angle_gamma   90.00
#
_symmetry.space_group_name_H-M   'P 1'
#
loop_
_entity.id
_entity.type
_entity.pdbx_description
1 polymer ?
#
loop_
_entity_poly.entity_id
_entity_poly.type
_entity_poly.pdbx_seq_one_letter_code
_entity_poly.pdbx_strand_id
1 'polypeptide(L)' 'MGFKDLFVGGNEGNVPIKVKCIGCQRITVVKIPADKDFAKWNEKAKCGQCGASSCWEKV' A
#
# COMPACT_ATOMS: atom_id res chain seq x y z
N MET A 1 -16.12 9.80 4.85
CA MET A 1 -15.13 10.23 3.84
C MET A 1 -14.43 8.98 3.33
N GLY A 2 -14.77 8.59 2.10
CA GLY A 2 -14.62 7.22 1.60
C GLY A 2 -13.22 6.89 1.12
N PHE A 3 -12.81 5.67 1.43
CA PHE A 3 -11.62 4.94 1.01
C PHE A 3 -11.60 4.75 -0.52
N LYS A 4 -11.54 5.83 -1.31
CA LYS A 4 -11.80 5.78 -2.76
C LYS A 4 -10.73 6.42 -3.67
N ASP A 5 -9.73 7.10 -3.12
CA ASP A 5 -8.77 7.88 -3.93
C ASP A 5 -7.35 7.29 -4.05
N LEU A 6 -7.12 6.06 -3.60
CA LEU A 6 -5.80 5.40 -3.72
C LEU A 6 -5.77 4.21 -4.70
N PHE A 7 -6.89 3.89 -5.33
CA PHE A 7 -7.04 2.67 -6.15
C PHE A 7 -7.26 2.94 -7.65
N VAL A 8 -7.25 4.21 -8.09
CA VAL A 8 -7.51 4.59 -9.48
C VAL A 8 -6.21 5.03 -10.14
N GLY A 9 -5.51 4.07 -10.70
CA GLY A 9 -4.43 4.27 -11.65
C GLY A 9 -4.40 3.05 -12.55
N GLY A 10 -5.16 3.09 -13.64
CA GLY A 10 -5.06 2.10 -14.70
C GLY A 10 -3.66 2.16 -15.29
N ASN A 11 -2.86 1.13 -15.02
CA ASN A 11 -1.59 0.91 -15.69
C ASN A 11 -1.36 -0.61 -15.71
N GLU A 12 -1.18 -1.14 -16.91
CA GLU A 12 -0.98 -2.57 -17.21
C GLU A 12 0.35 -3.13 -16.65
N GLY A 13 0.97 -2.47 -15.67
CA GLY A 13 2.24 -2.82 -15.03
C GLY A 13 2.21 -2.76 -13.49
N ASN A 14 1.05 -2.75 -12.85
CA ASN A 14 0.95 -2.77 -11.39
C ASN A 14 0.86 -4.21 -10.84
N VAL A 15 1.81 -4.59 -9.98
CA VAL A 15 1.81 -5.88 -9.28
C VAL A 15 0.95 -5.76 -8.01
N PRO A 16 -0.07 -6.62 -7.81
CA PRO A 16 -0.76 -6.72 -6.54
C PRO A 16 0.16 -7.37 -5.51
N ILE A 17 0.49 -6.64 -4.45
CA ILE A 17 1.32 -7.11 -3.35
C ILE A 17 0.44 -7.18 -2.09
N LYS A 18 0.42 -8.34 -1.44
CA LYS A 18 -0.17 -8.48 -0.11
C LYS A 18 0.74 -7.80 0.90
N VAL A 19 0.16 -6.90 1.68
CA VAL A 19 0.87 -6.13 2.68
C VAL A 19 0.09 -6.16 3.99
N LYS A 20 0.81 -6.22 5.10
CA LYS A 20 0.28 -6.13 6.44
C LYS A 20 0.82 -4.88 7.08
N CYS A 21 -0.05 -4.01 7.59
CA CYS A 21 0.44 -2.91 8.42
C CYS A 21 0.84 -3.46 9.78
N ILE A 22 2.09 -3.28 10.21
CA ILE A 22 2.59 -3.73 11.51
C ILE A 22 1.92 -3.00 12.68
N GLY A 23 1.49 -1.75 12.47
CA GLY A 23 0.88 -0.92 13.52
C GLY A 23 -0.54 -1.34 13.89
N CYS A 24 -1.35 -1.75 12.91
CA CYS A 24 -2.73 -2.19 13.12
C CYS A 24 -2.97 -3.68 12.80
N GLN A 25 -1.90 -4.40 12.46
CA GLN A 25 -1.86 -5.83 12.07
C GLN A 25 -2.83 -6.24 10.95
N ARG A 26 -3.33 -5.27 10.18
CA ARG A 26 -4.31 -5.49 9.11
C ARG A 26 -3.62 -5.85 7.80
N ILE A 27 -4.11 -6.91 7.17
CA ILE A 27 -3.66 -7.36 5.85
C ILE A 27 -4.54 -6.70 4.79
N THR A 28 -3.92 -6.17 3.76
CA THR A 28 -4.57 -5.59 2.58
C THR A 28 -3.74 -5.92 1.33
N VAL A 29 -4.32 -5.70 0.16
CA VAL A 29 -3.63 -5.87 -1.12
C VAL A 29 -3.45 -4.50 -1.74
N VAL A 30 -2.21 -4.12 -2.01
CA VAL A 30 -1.86 -2.85 -2.66
C VAL A 30 -1.29 -3.11 -4.03
N LYS A 31 -1.65 -2.27 -4.99
CA LYS A 31 -1.13 -2.36 -6.36
C LYS A 31 0.05 -1.41 -6.47
N ILE A 32 1.24 -1.97 -6.63
CA ILE A 32 2.48 -1.18 -6.73
C ILE A 32 3.01 -1.34 -8.16
N PRO A 33 3.45 -0.25 -8.82
CA PRO A 33 4.07 -0.36 -10.13
C PRO A 33 5.24 -1.33 -10.06
N ALA A 34 5.35 -2.27 -11.00
CA ALA A 34 6.45 -3.25 -11.06
C ALA A 34 7.83 -2.58 -11.09
N ASP A 35 7.89 -1.37 -11.65
CA ASP A 35 9.10 -0.53 -11.75
C ASP A 35 9.44 0.21 -10.43
N LYS A 36 8.52 0.23 -9.45
CA LYS A 36 8.74 0.93 -8.17
C LYS A 36 9.02 -0.04 -7.03
N ASP A 37 10.08 0.28 -6.29
CA ASP A 37 10.43 -0.44 -5.08
C ASP A 37 9.37 -0.28 -3.98
N PHE A 38 9.07 -1.39 -3.31
CA PHE A 38 8.12 -1.43 -2.20
C PHE A 38 8.51 -0.50 -1.05
N ALA A 39 9.80 -0.39 -0.73
CA ALA A 39 10.26 0.46 0.35
C ALA A 39 9.93 1.94 0.06
N LYS A 40 10.20 2.40 -1.17
CA LYS A 40 9.86 3.76 -1.61
C LYS A 40 8.36 4.03 -1.63
N TRP A 41 7.56 3.02 -1.98
CA TRP A 41 6.10 3.11 -1.87
C TRP A 41 5.66 3.19 -0.41
N ASN A 42 6.20 2.33 0.47
CA ASN A 42 5.85 2.24 1.89
C ASN A 42 6.17 3.55 2.65
N GLU A 43 7.27 4.23 2.31
CA GLU A 43 7.60 5.54 2.88
C GLU A 43 6.53 6.61 2.59
N LYS A 44 5.92 6.57 1.40
CA LYS A 44 4.84 7.49 1.02
C LYS A 44 3.45 6.98 1.40
N ALA A 45 3.29 5.67 1.55
CA ALA A 45 2.02 5.02 1.80
C ALA A 45 1.68 5.08 3.29
N LYS A 46 0.70 5.91 3.62
CA LYS A 46 0.14 5.96 4.98
C LYS A 46 -0.93 4.89 5.14
N CYS A 47 -0.97 4.27 6.32
CA CYS A 47 -2.07 3.40 6.66
C CYS A 47 -3.33 4.20 6.90
N GLY A 48 -4.38 3.95 6.10
CA GLY A 48 -5.67 4.60 6.27
C GLY A 48 -6.38 4.29 7.60
N GLN A 49 -5.96 3.25 8.32
CA GLN A 49 -6.55 2.87 9.61
C GLN A 49 -5.82 3.46 10.82
N CYS A 50 -4.49 3.39 10.87
CA CYS A 50 -3.73 3.88 12.03
C CYS A 50 -2.99 5.21 11.76
N GLY A 51 -3.04 5.73 10.53
CA GLY A 51 -2.33 6.95 10.15
C GLY A 51 -0.81 6.83 10.11
N ALA A 52 -0.25 5.65 10.43
CA ALA A 52 1.19 5.42 10.43
C ALA A 52 1.76 5.38 9.00
N SER A 53 2.87 6.06 8.81
CA SER A 53 3.70 5.99 7.60
C SER A 53 4.71 4.83 7.75
N SER A 54 5.14 4.21 6.66
CA SER A 54 6.15 3.13 6.69
C SER A 54 5.75 1.89 7.51
N CYS A 55 4.47 1.63 7.72
CA CYS A 55 4.03 0.48 8.52
C CYS A 55 3.79 -0.80 7.70
N TRP A 56 3.91 -0.77 6.37
CA TRP A 56 3.54 -1.91 5.54
C TRP A 56 4.68 -2.93 5.42
N GLU A 57 4.37 -4.20 5.68
CA GLU A 57 5.25 -5.36 5.54
C GLU A 57 4.66 -6.33 4.52
N LYS A 58 5.47 -6.91 3.63
CA LYS A 58 4.98 -7.88 2.64
C LYS A 58 4.64 -9.22 3.32
N VAL A 59 3.56 -9.86 2.89
CA VAL A 59 3.13 -11.19 3.39
C VAL A 59 2.93 -12.16 2.23
#